data_AF-A0A2M9K654-F1
#
_entry.id   AF-A0A2M9K654-F1
#
_cell.length_a   1.000
_cell.length_b   1.000
_cell.length_c   1.000
_cell.angle_alpha   90.00
_cell.angle_beta   90.00
_cell.angle_gamma   90.00
#
_symmetry.space_group_name_H-M   'P 1'
#
loop_
_entity.id
_entity.type
_entity.pdbx_description
1 polymer ?
#
loop_
_entity_poly.entity_id
_entity_poly.type
_entity_poly.pdbx_seq_one_letter_code
_entity_poly.pdbx_strand_id
1 'polypeptide(L)'
;MNTVTVPSRPNVRSERELAAWLADNGMPGQRSMTAITKLRRDRAGNRPAAPAAVQSVSQRLTRRLVSQARAEIRRRGGETAVFGKNDRVTGSLDLVDRDRGQRIILVKAAGWRYYSTRTPQRYVELAYLHGTDDAGPWAVRVPGTMTTVREALAWLTPNEVVKAMDKGLRVRRQGDVYAIETSAKRDGDGIWDLPEGHTWRANTRYLVHTPADGRKHRPLRLTYPVRFVVQRAYEMGRSGARVNGD
;
A
#
# COMPACT_ATOMS: atom_id res chain seq x y z
N MET A 1 -29.32 13.60 -68.62
CA MET A 1 -28.95 13.37 -67.20
C MET A 1 -27.44 13.56 -67.10
N ASN A 2 -26.97 14.67 -66.51
CA ASN A 2 -25.53 14.93 -66.37
C ASN A 2 -25.00 14.22 -65.13
N THR A 3 -24.20 13.17 -65.33
CA THR A 3 -23.43 12.51 -64.29
C THR A 3 -22.29 13.43 -63.87
N VAL A 4 -22.39 14.03 -62.69
CA VAL A 4 -21.30 14.83 -62.10
C VAL A 4 -20.26 13.86 -61.54
N THR A 5 -19.14 13.71 -62.25
CA THR A 5 -17.98 12.94 -61.78
C THR A 5 -17.31 13.70 -60.63
N VAL A 6 -17.35 13.16 -59.42
CA VAL A 6 -16.66 13.73 -58.25
C VAL A 6 -15.18 13.33 -58.33
N PRO A 7 -14.23 14.27 -58.43
CA PRO A 7 -12.81 13.93 -58.49
C PRO A 7 -12.37 13.28 -57.17
N SER A 8 -11.60 12.19 -57.28
CA SER A 8 -10.97 11.52 -56.14
C SER A 8 -10.02 12.47 -55.41
N ARG A 9 -10.20 12.59 -54.09
CA ARG A 9 -9.46 13.51 -53.24
C ARG A 9 -7.96 13.14 -53.19
N PRO A 10 -7.02 14.08 -53.40
CA PRO A 10 -5.60 13.82 -53.25
C PRO A 10 -5.22 13.61 -51.78
N ASN A 11 -4.03 13.04 -51.54
CA ASN A 11 -3.49 12.82 -50.21
C ASN A 11 -2.94 14.15 -49.63
N VAL A 12 -3.86 15.01 -49.20
CA VAL A 12 -3.56 16.38 -48.77
C VAL A 12 -2.96 16.42 -47.36
N ARG A 13 -1.82 17.10 -47.20
CA ARG A 13 -1.03 17.09 -45.94
C ARG A 13 -1.26 18.32 -45.07
N SER A 14 -1.96 19.35 -45.54
CA SER A 14 -2.25 20.56 -44.74
C SER A 14 -3.65 21.15 -44.99
N GLU A 15 -4.15 21.93 -44.02
CA GLU A 15 -5.45 22.63 -44.15
C GLU A 15 -5.44 23.63 -45.31
N ARG A 16 -4.29 24.26 -45.56
CA ARG A 16 -4.08 25.22 -46.65
C ARG A 16 -4.10 24.55 -48.02
N GLU A 17 -3.42 23.42 -48.17
CA GLU A 17 -3.48 22.61 -49.41
C GLU A 17 -4.91 22.10 -49.68
N LEU A 18 -5.65 21.75 -48.63
CA LEU A 18 -7.02 21.25 -48.79
C LEU A 18 -7.96 22.36 -49.22
N ALA A 19 -7.81 23.56 -48.64
CA ALA A 19 -8.57 24.73 -49.03
C ALA A 19 -8.27 25.15 -50.48
N ALA A 20 -7.01 25.11 -50.90
CA ALA A 20 -6.60 25.39 -52.28
C ALA A 20 -7.21 24.39 -53.27
N TRP A 21 -7.09 23.08 -53.01
CA TRP A 21 -7.68 22.04 -53.88
C TRP A 21 -9.20 22.17 -54.00
N LEU A 22 -9.89 22.49 -52.91
CA LEU A 22 -11.36 22.66 -52.92
C LEU A 22 -11.79 23.91 -53.70
N ALA A 23 -10.99 24.99 -53.66
CA ALA A 23 -11.22 26.19 -54.46
C ALA A 23 -11.02 25.91 -55.96
N ASP A 24 -9.94 25.22 -56.32
CA ASP A 24 -9.61 24.86 -57.71
C ASP A 24 -10.64 23.92 -58.36
N ASN A 25 -11.39 23.17 -57.56
CA ASN A 25 -12.45 22.26 -58.02
C ASN A 25 -13.86 22.84 -57.89
N GLY A 26 -14.00 24.17 -57.76
CA GLY A 26 -15.30 24.84 -57.77
C GLY A 26 -16.19 24.51 -56.55
N MET A 27 -15.59 24.13 -55.42
CA MET A 27 -16.30 23.81 -54.18
C MET A 27 -16.00 24.80 -53.01
N PRO A 28 -16.08 26.14 -53.20
CA PRO A 28 -15.94 27.09 -52.10
C PRO A 28 -17.22 27.11 -51.23
N GLY A 29 -17.07 27.17 -49.89
CA GLY A 29 -18.19 27.35 -48.94
C GLY A 29 -18.36 26.22 -47.92
N GLN A 30 -19.57 25.96 -47.43
CA GLN A 30 -19.81 25.05 -46.28
C GLN A 30 -19.18 23.64 -46.43
N ARG A 31 -19.06 23.12 -47.65
CA ARG A 31 -18.43 21.82 -47.91
C ARG A 31 -16.92 21.81 -47.59
N SER A 32 -16.23 22.94 -47.73
CA SER A 32 -14.82 23.06 -47.35
C SER A 32 -14.62 23.12 -45.84
N MET A 33 -15.52 23.81 -45.13
CA MET A 33 -15.55 23.82 -43.66
C MET A 33 -15.76 22.41 -43.08
N THR A 34 -16.69 21.62 -43.63
CA THR A 34 -16.90 20.23 -43.19
C THR A 34 -15.65 19.36 -43.42
N ALA A 35 -14.98 19.51 -44.57
CA ALA A 35 -13.77 18.76 -44.89
C ALA A 35 -12.59 19.13 -43.97
N ILE A 36 -12.45 20.41 -43.63
CA ILE A 36 -11.44 20.91 -42.68
C ILE A 36 -11.76 20.43 -41.26
N THR A 37 -13.01 20.51 -40.81
CA THR A 37 -13.42 20.00 -39.49
C THR A 37 -13.19 18.50 -39.36
N LYS A 38 -13.45 17.72 -40.42
CA LYS A 38 -13.15 16.28 -40.45
C LYS A 38 -11.64 16.04 -40.35
N LEU A 39 -10.82 16.77 -41.12
CA LEU A 39 -9.36 16.68 -41.04
C LEU A 39 -8.83 17.01 -39.63
N ARG A 40 -9.40 18.03 -38.97
CA ARG A 40 -9.07 18.40 -37.59
C ARG A 40 -9.43 17.30 -36.59
N ARG A 41 -10.60 16.68 -36.75
CA ARG A 41 -11.05 15.56 -35.91
C ARG A 41 -10.16 14.32 -36.11
N ASP A 42 -9.83 14.00 -37.35
CA ASP A 42 -8.94 12.87 -37.68
C ASP A 42 -7.52 13.11 -37.12
N ARG A 43 -7.02 14.35 -37.18
CA ARG A 43 -5.74 14.74 -36.55
C ARG A 43 -5.78 14.74 -35.04
N ALA A 44 -6.90 15.13 -34.43
CA ALA A 44 -7.07 15.07 -32.99
C ALA A 44 -7.10 13.60 -32.51
N GLY A 45 -7.74 12.70 -33.25
CA GLY A 45 -7.76 11.27 -32.97
C GLY A 45 -6.42 10.57 -33.21
N ASN A 46 -5.63 11.05 -34.18
CA ASN A 46 -4.30 10.51 -34.51
C ASN A 46 -3.15 11.34 -33.90
N ARG A 47 -3.43 12.22 -32.92
CA ARG A 47 -2.39 12.99 -32.26
C ARG A 47 -1.54 12.00 -31.46
N PRO A 48 -0.22 11.89 -31.72
CA PRO A 48 0.63 11.02 -30.92
C PRO A 48 0.49 11.45 -29.47
N ALA A 49 0.15 10.48 -28.60
CA ALA A 49 0.04 10.74 -27.17
C ALA A 49 1.34 11.41 -26.73
N ALA A 50 1.23 12.53 -26.00
CA ALA A 50 2.40 13.17 -25.42
C ALA A 50 3.21 12.09 -24.67
N PRO A 51 4.54 12.05 -24.83
CA PRO A 51 5.35 11.05 -24.15
C PRO A 51 5.02 11.11 -22.66
N ALA A 52 4.67 9.96 -22.09
CA ALA A 52 4.31 9.87 -20.68
C ALA A 52 5.41 10.55 -19.85
N ALA A 53 5.03 11.51 -19.01
CA ALA A 53 5.99 12.26 -18.21
C ALA A 53 6.90 11.29 -17.45
N VAL A 54 8.22 11.44 -17.62
CA VAL A 54 9.21 10.61 -16.95
C VAL A 54 9.05 10.83 -15.44
N GLN A 55 8.62 9.81 -14.73
CA GLN A 55 8.43 9.89 -13.28
C GLN A 55 9.76 10.14 -12.58
N SER A 56 9.75 10.97 -11.53
CA SER A 56 10.94 11.22 -10.73
C SER A 56 11.40 9.94 -9.99
N VAL A 57 12.69 9.88 -9.63
CA VAL A 57 13.23 8.77 -8.82
C VAL A 57 12.44 8.58 -7.53
N SER A 58 12.05 9.68 -6.89
CA SER A 58 11.24 9.68 -5.65
C SER A 58 9.86 9.05 -5.90
N GLN A 59 9.16 9.43 -6.97
CA GLN A 59 7.86 8.85 -7.33
C GLN A 59 7.96 7.35 -7.61
N ARG A 60 9.02 6.91 -8.30
CA ARG A 60 9.27 5.48 -8.55
C ARG A 60 9.53 4.71 -7.26
N LEU A 61 10.32 5.28 -6.35
CA LEU A 61 10.59 4.68 -5.04
C LEU A 61 9.31 4.56 -4.20
N THR A 62 8.53 5.63 -4.09
CA THR A 62 7.25 5.62 -3.35
C THR A 62 6.31 4.55 -3.92
N ARG A 63 6.17 4.49 -5.25
CA ARG A 63 5.34 3.46 -5.91
C ARG A 63 5.82 2.06 -5.58
N ARG A 64 7.13 1.81 -5.60
CA ARG A 64 7.71 0.51 -5.27
C ARG A 64 7.41 0.12 -3.82
N LEU A 65 7.63 1.03 -2.88
CA LEU A 65 7.39 0.82 -1.44
C LEU A 65 5.90 0.51 -1.17
N VAL A 66 5.00 1.30 -1.74
CA VAL A 66 3.54 1.10 -1.60
C VAL A 66 3.12 -0.21 -2.26
N SER A 67 3.69 -0.58 -3.41
CA SER A 67 3.40 -1.87 -4.08
C SER A 67 3.81 -3.07 -3.23
N GLN A 68 5.00 -3.01 -2.62
CA GLN A 68 5.48 -4.04 -1.69
C GLN A 68 4.56 -4.16 -0.47
N ALA A 69 4.20 -3.03 0.14
CA ALA A 69 3.27 -3.03 1.26
C ALA A 69 1.90 -3.60 0.88
N ARG A 70 1.34 -3.23 -0.29
CA ARG A 70 0.07 -3.77 -0.78
C ARG A 70 0.11 -5.28 -0.94
N ALA A 71 1.21 -5.82 -1.47
CA ALA A 71 1.36 -7.26 -1.65
C ALA A 71 1.36 -7.99 -0.30
N GLU A 72 2.13 -7.50 0.67
CA GLU A 72 2.23 -8.12 2.00
C GLU A 72 0.93 -7.95 2.82
N ILE A 73 0.30 -6.77 2.79
CA ILE A 73 -0.99 -6.52 3.44
C ILE A 73 -2.05 -7.47 2.89
N ARG A 74 -2.15 -7.62 1.56
CA ARG A 74 -3.12 -8.52 0.92
C ARG A 74 -2.85 -9.99 1.28
N ARG A 75 -1.58 -10.42 1.29
CA ARG A 75 -1.19 -11.77 1.67
C ARG A 75 -1.68 -12.13 3.07
N ARG A 76 -1.63 -11.16 3.99
CA ARG A 76 -2.11 -11.26 5.38
C ARG A 76 -3.63 -11.02 5.53
N GLY A 77 -4.39 -10.99 4.43
CA GLY A 77 -5.85 -10.79 4.46
C GLY A 77 -6.31 -9.35 4.69
N GLY A 78 -5.39 -8.38 4.60
CA GLY A 78 -5.69 -6.97 4.83
C GLY A 78 -6.31 -6.25 3.64
N GLU A 79 -7.06 -5.20 3.94
CA GLU A 79 -7.70 -4.35 2.94
C GLU A 79 -6.69 -3.35 2.33
N THR A 80 -6.49 -3.41 1.01
CA THR A 80 -5.56 -2.50 0.30
C THR A 80 -6.23 -1.25 -0.28
N ALA A 81 -7.55 -1.11 -0.10
CA ALA A 81 -8.37 -0.01 -0.58
C ALA A 81 -9.67 0.09 0.23
N VAL A 82 -10.30 1.25 0.18
CA VAL A 82 -11.66 1.48 0.69
C VAL A 82 -12.62 1.46 -0.49
N PHE A 83 -13.68 0.66 -0.38
CA PHE A 83 -14.68 0.46 -1.42
C PHE A 83 -16.02 1.10 -1.01
N GLY A 84 -16.55 1.93 -1.89
CA GLY A 84 -17.89 2.49 -1.82
C GLY A 84 -18.92 1.60 -2.50
N LYS A 85 -20.05 2.19 -2.92
CA LYS A 85 -21.13 1.45 -3.59
C LYS A 85 -20.64 0.91 -4.94
N ASN A 86 -21.10 -0.28 -5.32
CA ASN A 86 -20.74 -0.99 -6.57
C ASN A 86 -19.22 -1.21 -6.71
N ASP A 87 -18.54 -1.52 -5.59
CA ASP A 87 -17.09 -1.78 -5.53
C ASP A 87 -16.21 -0.65 -6.10
N ARG A 88 -16.75 0.56 -6.18
CA ARG A 88 -15.97 1.74 -6.57
C ARG A 88 -14.94 2.04 -5.49
N VAL A 89 -13.66 2.06 -5.86
CA VAL A 89 -12.59 2.49 -4.95
C VAL A 89 -12.77 3.97 -4.61
N THR A 90 -12.91 4.26 -3.32
CA THR A 90 -13.02 5.62 -2.77
C THR A 90 -11.74 6.07 -2.06
N GLY A 91 -10.82 5.15 -1.79
CA GLY A 91 -9.53 5.42 -1.18
C GLY A 91 -8.54 4.30 -1.46
N SER A 92 -7.29 4.63 -1.78
CA SER A 92 -6.21 3.68 -2.00
C SER A 92 -5.10 3.87 -0.98
N LEU A 93 -4.29 2.82 -0.75
CA LEU A 93 -3.12 2.94 0.11
C LEU A 93 -2.10 3.91 -0.48
N ASP A 94 -1.76 4.94 0.27
CA ASP A 94 -0.74 5.94 -0.02
C ASP A 94 0.30 6.00 1.10
N LEU A 95 1.54 6.37 0.76
CA LEU A 95 2.62 6.56 1.72
C LEU A 95 2.39 7.85 2.51
N VAL A 96 2.33 7.74 3.84
CA VAL A 96 2.08 8.88 4.73
C VAL A 96 3.33 9.29 5.49
N ASP A 97 4.08 8.31 5.99
CA ASP A 97 5.34 8.57 6.69
C ASP A 97 6.36 7.43 6.46
N ARG A 98 7.63 7.73 6.70
CA ARG A 98 8.74 6.79 6.52
C ARG A 98 9.86 7.05 7.50
N ASP A 99 10.21 6.02 8.27
CA ASP A 99 11.47 5.94 8.99
C ASP A 99 12.54 5.29 8.10
N ARG A 100 13.54 6.07 7.68
CA ARG A 100 14.63 5.59 6.82
C ARG A 100 15.62 4.71 7.57
N GLY A 101 15.85 4.98 8.85
CA GLY A 101 16.82 4.24 9.68
C GLY A 101 16.32 2.82 9.94
N GLN A 102 15.05 2.69 10.28
CA GLN A 102 14.42 1.39 10.55
C GLN A 102 13.87 0.72 9.28
N ARG A 103 13.86 1.42 8.14
CA ARG A 103 13.27 0.97 6.86
C ARG A 103 11.78 0.60 7.00
N ILE A 104 11.06 1.37 7.80
CA ILE A 104 9.62 1.21 8.06
C ILE A 104 8.86 2.32 7.35
N ILE A 105 7.70 1.97 6.80
CA ILE A 105 6.75 2.93 6.22
C ILE A 105 5.38 2.81 6.89
N LEU A 106 4.69 3.94 6.97
CA LEU A 106 3.27 4.01 7.29
C LEU A 106 2.49 4.27 6.00
N VAL A 107 1.57 3.38 5.66
CA VAL A 107 0.65 3.54 4.54
C VAL A 107 -0.78 3.67 5.04
N LYS A 108 -1.57 4.56 4.41
CA LYS A 108 -2.98 4.78 4.78
C LYS A 108 -3.88 4.78 3.56
N ALA A 109 -5.12 4.33 3.75
CA ALA A 109 -6.20 4.50 2.80
C ALA A 109 -7.40 5.09 3.54
N ALA A 110 -7.97 6.16 3.02
CA ALA A 110 -9.12 6.82 3.62
C ALA A 110 -10.21 7.03 2.57
N GLY A 111 -11.48 6.79 2.92
CA GLY A 111 -12.57 6.93 1.97
C GLY A 111 -13.94 6.55 2.53
N TRP A 112 -14.95 6.68 1.70
CA TRP A 112 -16.34 6.38 2.04
C TRP A 112 -16.66 4.91 1.80
N ARG A 113 -16.91 4.17 2.88
CA ARG A 113 -17.31 2.77 2.82
C ARG A 113 -18.81 2.62 2.70
N TYR A 114 -19.22 1.79 1.76
CA TYR A 114 -20.59 1.31 1.64
C TYR A 114 -20.76 -0.02 2.37
N TYR A 115 -21.81 -0.14 3.19
CA TYR A 115 -22.13 -1.37 3.93
C TYR A 115 -23.38 -2.04 3.38
N SER A 116 -24.48 -1.29 3.24
CA SER A 116 -25.75 -1.79 2.71
C SER A 116 -26.63 -0.64 2.23
N THR A 117 -27.75 -0.94 1.57
CA THR A 117 -28.76 0.07 1.20
C THR A 117 -29.46 0.69 2.42
N ARG A 118 -29.45 0.00 3.56
CA ARG A 118 -30.12 0.42 4.81
C ARG A 118 -29.20 1.18 5.75
N THR A 119 -27.90 1.16 5.52
CA THR A 119 -26.90 1.80 6.39
C THR A 119 -26.21 2.94 5.65
N PRO A 120 -26.20 4.16 6.20
CA PRO A 120 -25.45 5.27 5.61
C PRO A 120 -23.99 4.89 5.37
N GLN A 121 -23.41 5.41 4.29
CA GLN A 121 -21.98 5.29 4.07
C GLN A 121 -21.23 5.91 5.25
N ARG A 122 -20.12 5.27 5.66
CA ARG A 122 -19.27 5.81 6.72
C ARG A 122 -17.89 6.06 6.18
N TYR A 123 -17.30 7.18 6.58
CA TYR A 123 -15.90 7.43 6.35
C TYR A 123 -15.06 6.48 7.20
N VAL A 124 -14.08 5.83 6.59
CA VAL A 124 -13.17 4.90 7.27
C VAL A 124 -11.75 5.22 6.91
N GLU A 125 -10.85 5.01 7.86
CA GLU A 125 -9.40 5.12 7.68
C GLU A 125 -8.73 3.79 8.01
N LEU A 126 -7.94 3.31 7.07
CA LEU A 126 -7.07 2.15 7.22
C LEU A 126 -5.63 2.66 7.35
N ALA A 127 -4.86 2.08 8.27
CA ALA A 127 -3.45 2.39 8.44
C ALA A 127 -2.66 1.11 8.70
N TYR A 128 -1.50 1.00 8.07
CA TYR A 128 -0.62 -0.16 8.22
C TYR A 128 0.84 0.29 8.33
N LEU A 129 1.56 -0.28 9.28
CA LEU A 129 3.01 -0.29 9.25
C LEU A 129 3.49 -1.42 8.35
N HIS A 130 4.52 -1.15 7.56
CA HIS A 130 5.19 -2.14 6.73
C HIS A 130 6.70 -1.97 6.86
N GLY A 131 7.41 -3.08 7.00
CA GLY A 131 8.87 -3.09 7.13
C GLY A 131 9.46 -4.38 6.59
N THR A 132 10.74 -4.59 6.90
CA THR A 132 11.44 -5.83 6.57
C THR A 132 12.34 -6.18 7.75
N ASP A 133 12.29 -7.44 8.16
CA ASP A 133 13.18 -8.00 9.17
C ASP A 133 13.94 -9.20 8.61
N ASP A 134 14.45 -10.06 9.49
CA ASP A 134 15.23 -11.24 9.15
C ASP A 134 14.39 -12.38 8.55
N ALA A 135 13.07 -12.41 8.77
CA ALA A 135 12.17 -13.38 8.14
C ALA A 135 11.54 -12.86 6.84
N GLY A 136 11.62 -11.55 6.58
CA GLY A 136 11.20 -10.94 5.32
C GLY A 136 10.31 -9.72 5.52
N PRO A 137 9.46 -9.38 4.53
CA PRO A 137 8.55 -8.25 4.66
C PRO A 137 7.44 -8.58 5.67
N TRP A 138 7.09 -7.62 6.49
CA TRP A 138 5.98 -7.74 7.43
C TRP A 138 5.04 -6.54 7.30
N ALA A 139 3.78 -6.73 7.66
CA ALA A 139 2.80 -5.66 7.74
C ALA A 139 1.87 -5.85 8.93
N VAL A 140 1.58 -4.76 9.64
CA VAL A 140 0.73 -4.76 10.83
C VAL A 140 -0.27 -3.62 10.75
N ARG A 141 -1.54 -3.89 11.06
CA ARG A 141 -2.58 -2.86 11.08
C ARG A 141 -2.53 -2.07 12.39
N VAL A 142 -2.62 -0.75 12.25
CA VAL A 142 -2.63 0.21 13.36
C VAL A 142 -3.88 1.11 13.25
N PRO A 143 -4.20 1.91 14.28
CA PRO A 143 -5.34 2.81 14.20
C PRO A 143 -5.23 3.78 13.02
N GLY A 144 -6.36 3.97 12.33
CA GLY A 144 -6.46 4.89 11.20
C GLY A 144 -6.02 6.32 11.55
N THR A 145 -6.16 6.74 12.81
CA THR A 145 -5.78 8.08 13.27
C THR A 145 -4.27 8.34 13.29
N MET A 146 -3.43 7.31 13.22
CA MET A 146 -1.97 7.49 13.28
C MET A 146 -1.46 8.24 12.04
N THR A 147 -0.50 9.14 12.24
CA THR A 147 0.06 9.97 11.16
C THR A 147 1.55 9.77 10.96
N THR A 148 2.25 9.23 11.97
CA THR A 148 3.68 8.96 11.89
C THR A 148 4.01 7.51 12.21
N VAL A 149 5.14 7.02 11.69
CA VAL A 149 5.71 5.72 12.02
C VAL A 149 5.97 5.64 13.54
N ARG A 150 6.46 6.73 14.13
CA ARG A 150 6.74 6.81 15.58
C ARG A 150 5.49 6.61 16.42
N GLU A 151 4.38 7.29 16.10
CA GLU A 151 3.10 7.12 16.81
C GLU A 151 2.59 5.69 16.69
N ALA A 152 2.64 5.12 15.49
CA ALA A 152 2.18 3.76 15.24
C ALA A 152 3.03 2.71 16.00
N LEU A 153 4.35 2.89 16.06
CA LEU A 153 5.25 2.03 16.83
C LEU A 153 5.01 2.17 18.34
N ALA A 154 4.79 3.39 18.84
CA ALA A 154 4.46 3.64 20.23
C ALA A 154 3.14 2.93 20.62
N TRP A 155 2.14 2.96 19.74
CA TRP A 155 0.88 2.26 19.96
C TRP A 155 1.02 0.73 19.96
N LEU A 156 1.90 0.17 19.12
CA LEU A 156 2.17 -1.27 19.08
C LEU A 156 2.98 -1.75 20.29
N THR A 157 3.79 -0.88 20.89
CA THR A 157 4.70 -1.25 21.97
C THR A 157 3.91 -1.47 23.27
N PRO A 158 3.93 -2.68 23.87
CA PRO A 158 3.25 -2.93 25.14
C PRO A 158 3.78 -2.05 26.28
N ASN A 159 2.90 -1.64 27.20
CA ASN A 159 3.28 -0.79 28.33
C ASN A 159 4.37 -1.43 29.22
N GLU A 160 4.36 -2.76 29.33
CA GLU A 160 5.36 -3.55 30.04
C GLU A 160 6.75 -3.42 29.42
N VAL A 161 6.81 -3.28 28.10
CA VAL A 161 8.06 -3.08 27.34
C VAL A 161 8.55 -1.66 27.55
N VAL A 162 7.67 -0.66 27.45
CA VAL A 162 8.00 0.75 27.74
C VAL A 162 8.60 0.89 29.14
N LYS A 163 7.90 0.38 30.17
CA LYS A 163 8.39 0.41 31.56
C LYS A 163 9.71 -0.31 31.76
N ALA A 164 10.01 -1.34 30.97
CA ALA A 164 11.28 -2.06 31.05
C ALA A 164 12.42 -1.24 30.43
N MET A 165 12.18 -0.63 29.26
CA MET A 165 13.15 0.26 28.61
C MET A 165 13.46 1.48 29.49
N ASP A 166 12.45 2.09 30.11
CA ASP A 166 12.63 3.23 31.03
C ASP A 166 13.49 2.88 32.25
N LYS A 167 13.45 1.61 32.69
CA LYS A 167 14.28 1.08 33.78
C LYS A 167 15.69 0.66 33.32
N GLY A 168 16.02 0.83 32.05
CA GLY A 168 17.30 0.39 31.48
C GLY A 168 17.44 -1.13 31.37
N LEU A 169 16.34 -1.89 31.44
CA LEU A 169 16.38 -3.34 31.25
C LEU A 169 16.61 -3.69 29.79
N ARG A 170 17.27 -4.83 29.54
CA ARG A 170 17.47 -5.33 28.18
C ARG A 170 16.14 -5.82 27.62
N VAL A 171 15.81 -5.34 26.41
CA VAL A 171 14.65 -5.77 25.65
C VAL A 171 15.10 -6.25 24.27
N ARG A 172 14.60 -7.40 23.85
CA ARG A 172 14.79 -7.96 22.51
C ARG A 172 13.44 -8.30 21.91
N ARG A 173 13.34 -8.34 20.58
CA ARG A 173 12.10 -8.64 19.86
C ARG A 173 12.36 -9.66 18.75
N GLN A 174 11.42 -10.57 18.54
CA GLN A 174 11.37 -11.47 17.38
C GLN A 174 9.91 -11.62 16.95
N GLY A 175 9.59 -11.22 15.72
CA GLY A 175 8.19 -11.11 15.26
C GLY A 175 7.38 -10.19 16.18
N ASP A 176 6.24 -10.67 16.63
CA ASP A 176 5.34 -10.00 17.58
C ASP A 176 5.61 -10.33 19.06
N VAL A 177 6.75 -10.93 19.40
CA VAL A 177 7.13 -11.25 20.78
C VAL A 177 8.31 -10.39 21.25
N TYR A 178 8.15 -9.78 22.43
CA TYR A 178 9.21 -9.12 23.17
C TYR A 178 9.73 -10.03 24.30
N ALA A 179 11.04 -10.15 24.39
CA ALA A 179 11.74 -10.74 25.53
C ALA A 179 12.33 -9.63 26.40
N ILE A 180 11.89 -9.56 27.65
CA ILE A 180 12.27 -8.54 28.61
C ILE A 180 13.11 -9.19 29.70
N GLU A 181 14.28 -8.62 30.00
CA GLU A 181 15.12 -9.03 31.12
C GLU A 181 14.35 -9.06 32.44
N THR A 182 14.57 -10.12 33.22
CA THR A 182 13.89 -10.32 34.50
C THR A 182 14.78 -11.06 35.50
N SER A 183 14.24 -11.42 36.67
CA SER A 183 14.95 -12.20 37.67
C SER A 183 14.88 -13.70 37.35
N ALA A 184 15.82 -14.48 37.88
CA ALA A 184 15.84 -15.94 37.66
C ALA A 184 14.53 -16.64 38.09
N LYS A 185 13.83 -16.12 39.10
CA LYS A 185 12.54 -16.66 39.56
C LYS A 185 11.42 -16.53 38.52
N ARG A 186 11.52 -15.54 37.61
CA ARG A 186 10.50 -15.22 36.59
C ARG A 186 10.94 -15.60 35.19
N ASP A 187 12.00 -16.38 35.09
CA ASP A 187 12.57 -16.78 33.80
C ASP A 187 11.61 -17.71 33.07
N GLY A 188 11.28 -17.36 31.82
CA GLY A 188 10.28 -18.05 31.02
C GLY A 188 8.82 -17.63 31.29
N ASP A 189 8.56 -16.67 32.19
CA ASP A 189 7.21 -16.13 32.40
C ASP A 189 6.61 -15.68 31.04
N GLY A 190 5.32 -15.94 30.82
CA GLY A 190 4.63 -15.59 29.57
C GLY A 190 4.84 -16.58 28.43
N ILE A 191 5.53 -17.71 28.65
CA ILE A 191 5.70 -18.77 27.63
C ILE A 191 4.35 -19.32 27.12
N TRP A 192 3.34 -19.40 27.99
CA TRP A 192 2.01 -19.92 27.66
C TRP A 192 1.19 -18.97 26.82
N ASP A 193 1.57 -17.69 26.77
CA ASP A 193 0.93 -16.67 25.96
C ASP A 193 1.60 -16.50 24.58
N LEU A 194 2.66 -17.26 24.30
CA LEU A 194 3.38 -17.13 23.04
C LEU A 194 2.46 -17.45 21.85
N PRO A 195 2.50 -16.62 20.79
CA PRO A 195 1.76 -16.89 19.56
C PRO A 195 2.17 -18.21 18.91
N GLU A 196 1.30 -18.68 18.02
CA GLU A 196 1.58 -19.88 17.23
C GLU A 196 2.90 -19.73 16.45
N GLY A 197 3.70 -20.80 16.43
CA GLY A 197 5.00 -20.81 15.76
C GLY A 197 6.15 -20.32 16.62
N HIS A 198 5.89 -19.64 17.75
CA HIS A 198 6.95 -19.29 18.72
C HIS A 198 7.23 -20.44 19.68
N THR A 199 8.50 -20.69 19.95
CA THR A 199 8.94 -21.69 20.91
C THR A 199 10.13 -21.18 21.69
N TRP A 200 9.97 -21.09 23.01
CA TRP A 200 11.08 -20.84 23.94
C TRP A 200 11.79 -22.15 24.31
N ARG A 201 13.10 -22.21 24.05
CA ARG A 201 13.95 -23.35 24.39
C ARG A 201 14.85 -22.99 25.55
N ALA A 202 14.37 -23.22 26.78
CA ALA A 202 15.06 -22.85 28.02
C ALA A 202 16.50 -23.38 28.10
N ASN A 203 16.72 -24.66 27.79
CA ASN A 203 18.04 -25.30 27.87
C ASN A 203 19.09 -24.65 26.96
N THR A 204 18.68 -24.19 25.78
CA THR A 204 19.58 -23.58 24.79
C THR A 204 19.52 -22.05 24.77
N ARG A 205 18.61 -21.46 25.55
CA ARG A 205 18.33 -20.01 25.60
C ARG A 205 17.95 -19.38 24.25
N TYR A 206 17.15 -20.07 23.44
CA TYR A 206 16.69 -19.56 22.13
C TYR A 206 15.18 -19.41 22.08
N LEU A 207 14.74 -18.24 21.60
CA LEU A 207 13.39 -18.06 21.06
C LEU A 207 13.43 -18.33 19.56
N VAL A 208 12.59 -19.25 19.09
CA VAL A 208 12.48 -19.65 17.69
C VAL A 208 11.09 -19.29 17.22
N HIS A 209 10.98 -18.66 16.04
CA HIS A 209 9.70 -18.37 15.40
C HIS A 209 9.65 -19.04 14.02
N THR A 210 8.71 -19.98 13.85
CA THR A 210 8.42 -20.68 12.59
C THR A 210 6.95 -20.46 12.22
N PRO A 211 6.62 -19.31 11.61
CA PRO A 211 5.25 -19.03 11.18
C PRO A 211 4.72 -20.05 10.16
N ALA A 212 3.39 -20.17 10.10
CA ALA A 212 2.69 -21.10 9.21
C ALA A 212 2.98 -20.86 7.71
N ASP A 213 3.40 -19.65 7.34
CA ASP A 213 3.77 -19.30 5.96
C ASP A 213 5.16 -19.81 5.52
N GLY A 214 5.85 -20.56 6.40
CA GLY A 214 7.13 -21.19 6.13
C GLY A 214 8.34 -20.25 6.22
N ARG A 215 8.13 -18.95 6.48
CA ARG A 215 9.24 -18.04 6.81
C ARG A 215 9.85 -18.45 8.14
N LYS A 216 11.11 -18.08 8.36
CA LYS A 216 11.83 -18.40 9.60
C LYS A 216 12.61 -17.20 10.04
N HIS A 217 12.36 -16.74 11.26
CA HIS A 217 13.27 -15.80 11.89
C HIS A 217 14.56 -16.52 12.27
N ARG A 218 15.66 -15.77 12.28
CA ARG A 218 16.88 -16.20 12.92
C ARG A 218 16.58 -16.42 14.41
N PRO A 219 16.97 -17.57 14.99
CA PRO A 219 16.79 -17.83 16.41
C PRO A 219 17.38 -16.71 17.26
N LEU A 220 16.58 -16.20 18.20
CA LEU A 220 16.97 -15.11 19.09
C LEU A 220 17.58 -15.71 20.36
N ARG A 221 18.89 -15.54 20.53
CA ARG A 221 19.61 -15.98 21.74
C ARG A 221 19.41 -14.99 22.89
N LEU A 222 19.00 -15.49 24.05
CA LEU A 222 18.68 -14.71 25.26
C LEU A 222 19.53 -15.18 26.44
N THR A 223 20.73 -14.64 26.58
CA THR A 223 21.77 -15.11 27.52
C THR A 223 21.55 -14.72 28.99
N TYR A 224 20.40 -14.15 29.31
CA TYR A 224 20.00 -13.67 30.64
C TYR A 224 18.55 -14.05 30.90
N PRO A 225 18.08 -14.14 32.16
CA PRO A 225 16.69 -14.47 32.47
C PRO A 225 15.70 -13.52 31.80
N VAL A 226 14.64 -14.06 31.20
CA VAL A 226 13.66 -13.28 30.42
C VAL A 226 12.23 -13.65 30.75
N ARG A 227 11.33 -12.68 30.61
CA ARG A 227 9.89 -12.93 30.48
C ARG A 227 9.42 -12.45 29.11
N PHE A 228 8.37 -13.08 28.59
CA PHE A 228 7.82 -12.79 27.27
C PHE A 228 6.58 -11.89 27.37
N VAL A 229 6.45 -10.98 26.42
CA VAL A 229 5.29 -10.10 26.26
C VAL A 229 4.92 -10.05 24.78
N VAL A 230 3.65 -10.31 24.49
CA VAL A 230 3.13 -10.31 23.11
C VAL A 230 2.70 -8.91 22.69
N GLN A 231 3.10 -8.52 21.49
CA GLN A 231 2.64 -7.35 20.78
C GLN A 231 1.23 -7.60 20.23
N ARG A 232 0.30 -6.70 20.50
CA ARG A 232 -1.05 -6.76 19.93
C ARG A 232 -1.26 -5.66 18.91
N ALA A 233 -1.91 -6.01 17.80
CA ALA A 233 -2.26 -5.11 16.72
C ALA A 233 -3.74 -5.22 16.37
N TYR A 234 -4.24 -4.38 15.45
CA TYR A 234 -5.56 -4.63 14.88
C TYR A 234 -5.51 -5.79 13.90
N GLU A 235 -6.60 -6.55 13.83
CA GLU A 235 -6.77 -7.59 12.82
C GLU A 235 -6.72 -6.97 11.43
N MET A 236 -6.05 -7.65 10.49
CA MET A 236 -5.79 -7.12 9.16
C MET A 236 -7.07 -6.79 8.37
N GLY A 237 -8.15 -7.56 8.60
CA GLY A 237 -9.43 -7.48 7.91
C GLY A 237 -10.35 -6.33 8.36
N ARG A 238 -11.67 -6.56 8.31
CA ARG A 238 -12.67 -5.52 8.57
C ARG A 238 -13.01 -5.32 10.05
N SER A 239 -12.50 -6.19 10.93
CA SER A 239 -12.76 -6.10 12.37
C SER A 239 -11.94 -4.96 13.00
N GLY A 240 -12.40 -4.47 14.15
CA GLY A 240 -11.60 -3.61 15.03
C GLY A 240 -10.96 -4.40 16.17
N ALA A 241 -11.01 -5.74 16.11
CA ALA A 241 -10.51 -6.59 17.18
C ALA A 241 -8.98 -6.51 17.24
N ARG A 242 -8.44 -6.66 18.44
CA ARG A 242 -7.01 -6.80 18.64
C ARG A 242 -6.61 -8.26 18.55
N VAL A 243 -5.59 -8.55 17.75
CA VAL A 243 -5.00 -9.87 17.54
C VAL A 243 -3.48 -9.79 17.73
N ASN A 244 -2.84 -10.96 17.75
CA ASN A 244 -1.38 -11.05 17.72
C ASN A 244 -0.84 -10.42 16.42
N GLY A 245 0.36 -9.87 16.47
CA GLY A 245 0.85 -8.94 15.47
C GLY A 245 1.37 -9.58 14.19
N ASP A 246 1.74 -10.86 14.23
CA ASP A 246 2.32 -11.61 13.10
C ASP A 246 1.32 -12.52 12.38
#